data_AF-A0A524KER7-F1
#
_entry.id   AF-A0A524KER7-F1
#
_cell.length_a   1.000
_cell.length_b   1.000
_cell.length_c   1.000
_cell.angle_alpha   90.00
_cell.angle_beta   90.00
_cell.angle_gamma   90.00
#
_symmetry.space_group_name_H-M   'P 1'
#
loop_
_entity.id
_entity.type
_entity.pdbx_description
1 polymer ?
#
loop_
_entity_poly.entity_id
_entity_poly.type
_entity_poly.pdbx_seq_one_letter_code
_entity_poly.pdbx_strand_id
1 'polypeptide(L)'
;MKIVCFGDSLTTCGGDAGALIGGRFSDILQDRFPEHTFVNKGVGGESFVEAMQRFDTDVLAERPDVVLIELGANDWWRNERPCTEWGADLEHCITAIRNAGGRAAVLGVFGLYRDSSGRLVPKVYGIDERGVAYQKLEAEIAARHGCPYVPNIQENIINDRRCWMDSNHPNEYGNRYVADMIEPALESLLGTRARPVRKPTLLTTRDFWREAVALTPGRPAVIDGARRLSYGEANEQVGRLAAGLHAAVGPRPKVAVYLPNCLEYYLVYWATQRLGGVIVPLNTWLKQESLAGIFAAVQPQALFVRGPHDASAMRAAAAPCIAAFAIEQGTALPSFDTLLSAGGTAPEVPLEHDALSIIMHTSGTTAAPKGAMMRHCDLMFNATAAINAHGLSANDVHLLVNPMFHCTALYSSLPTAAYQKAPLVIVSTAAPDDLMDVVQREKITTFLSVPSVFQKILSMKNL
;
A
#
# COMPACT_ATOMS: atom_id res chain seq x y z
N MET A 1 21.67 24.85 -1.18
CA MET A 1 22.72 24.25 -0.33
C MET A 1 23.05 22.88 -0.89
N LYS A 2 24.32 22.46 -0.83
CA LYS A 2 24.77 21.11 -1.19
C LYS A 2 24.81 20.24 0.07
N ILE A 3 24.09 19.12 0.04
CA ILE A 3 24.03 18.13 1.10
C ILE A 3 24.73 16.86 0.62
N VAL A 4 25.74 16.41 1.35
CA VAL A 4 26.42 15.15 1.06
C VAL A 4 25.93 14.07 2.02
N CYS A 5 25.40 12.96 1.48
CA CYS A 5 25.07 11.77 2.26
C CYS A 5 26.29 10.86 2.29
N PHE A 6 26.97 10.80 3.44
CA PHE A 6 28.18 10.01 3.65
C PHE A 6 27.85 8.85 4.58
N GLY A 7 27.74 7.65 4.01
CA GLY A 7 27.32 6.49 4.79
C GLY A 7 27.54 5.15 4.11
N ASP A 8 26.91 4.11 4.66
CA ASP A 8 27.13 2.73 4.26
C ASP A 8 26.02 2.20 3.31
N SER A 9 25.71 0.91 3.45
CA SER A 9 24.56 0.23 2.87
C SER A 9 23.28 1.06 2.92
N LEU A 10 22.82 1.61 4.06
CA LEU A 10 21.52 2.32 4.11
C LEU A 10 21.49 3.53 3.18
N THR A 11 22.60 4.26 3.09
CA THR A 11 22.78 5.37 2.16
C THR A 11 22.71 4.94 0.68
N THR A 12 23.11 3.71 0.36
CA THR A 12 23.07 3.16 -1.00
C THR A 12 21.79 2.40 -1.36
N CYS A 13 20.91 2.11 -0.39
CA CYS A 13 19.69 1.32 -0.60
C CYS A 13 18.68 2.02 -1.51
N GLY A 14 18.44 1.49 -2.71
CA GLY A 14 17.53 2.06 -3.72
C GLY A 14 18.29 2.65 -4.91
N GLY A 15 17.70 2.63 -6.11
CA GLY A 15 18.37 3.06 -7.35
C GLY A 15 18.08 2.12 -8.53
N ASP A 16 18.78 2.29 -9.67
CA ASP A 16 18.52 1.69 -11.01
C ASP A 16 18.45 0.15 -11.11
N ALA A 17 18.43 -0.58 -10.00
CA ALA A 17 18.07 -1.99 -9.95
C ALA A 17 16.53 -2.17 -9.88
N GLY A 18 15.86 -1.97 -11.02
CA GLY A 18 14.63 -2.70 -11.37
C GLY A 18 13.32 -2.42 -10.60
N ALA A 19 13.28 -1.53 -9.60
CA ALA A 19 12.02 -1.16 -8.93
C ALA A 19 12.00 0.33 -8.59
N LEU A 20 11.22 1.10 -9.37
CA LEU A 20 10.86 2.51 -9.17
C LEU A 20 12.06 3.48 -9.11
N ILE A 21 12.21 4.28 -10.16
CA ILE A 21 13.08 5.46 -10.18
C ILE A 21 12.71 6.34 -8.97
N GLY A 22 13.64 6.52 -8.00
CA GLY A 22 13.42 7.32 -6.78
C GLY A 22 13.53 6.59 -5.43
N GLY A 23 14.21 5.44 -5.38
CA GLY A 23 14.16 4.54 -4.22
C GLY A 23 15.00 4.90 -2.99
N ARG A 24 16.04 5.76 -3.06
CA ARG A 24 16.90 6.07 -1.89
C ARG A 24 16.27 7.13 -1.01
N PHE A 25 16.58 7.12 0.30
CA PHE A 25 16.14 8.20 1.19
C PHE A 25 16.65 9.57 0.71
N SER A 26 17.84 9.63 0.10
CA SER A 26 18.41 10.88 -0.44
C SER A 26 17.61 11.41 -1.63
N ASP A 27 17.09 10.53 -2.49
CA ASP A 27 16.25 10.91 -3.64
C ASP A 27 14.89 11.44 -3.15
N ILE A 28 14.32 10.79 -2.13
CA ILE A 28 13.08 11.23 -1.47
C ILE A 28 13.27 12.59 -0.80
N LEU A 29 14.39 12.81 -0.10
CA LEU A 29 14.70 14.11 0.50
C LEU A 29 14.97 15.19 -0.56
N GLN A 30 15.59 14.83 -1.69
CA GLN A 30 15.76 15.75 -2.82
C GLN A 30 14.42 16.28 -3.35
N ASP A 31 13.38 15.44 -3.41
CA ASP A 31 12.03 15.86 -3.80
C ASP A 31 11.37 16.80 -2.77
N ARG A 32 11.66 16.59 -1.48
CA ARG A 32 11.13 17.41 -0.37
C ARG A 32 11.86 18.74 -0.24
N PHE A 33 13.14 18.80 -0.61
CA PHE A 33 14.00 19.97 -0.53
C PHE A 33 14.59 20.36 -1.90
N PRO A 34 13.76 20.73 -2.88
CA PRO A 34 14.20 20.88 -4.28
C PRO A 34 15.06 22.12 -4.54
N GLU A 35 15.11 23.08 -3.61
CA GLU A 35 16.02 24.23 -3.68
C GLU A 35 17.46 23.87 -3.25
N HIS A 36 17.70 22.60 -2.95
CA HIS A 36 18.96 22.07 -2.48
C HIS A 36 19.39 20.87 -3.32
N THR A 37 20.66 20.48 -3.21
CA THR A 37 21.22 19.39 -4.02
C THR A 37 21.75 18.32 -3.10
N PHE A 38 21.24 17.09 -3.25
CA PHE A 38 21.72 15.92 -2.54
C PHE A 38 22.76 15.18 -3.39
N VAL A 39 23.93 14.94 -2.81
CA VAL A 39 25.01 14.17 -3.41
C VAL A 39 25.19 12.91 -2.58
N ASN A 40 24.84 11.77 -3.15
CA ASN A 40 24.98 10.49 -2.48
C ASN A 40 26.42 9.98 -2.63
N LYS A 41 27.11 9.77 -1.51
CA LYS A 41 28.47 9.22 -1.41
C LYS A 41 28.47 7.99 -0.51
N GLY A 42 27.39 7.22 -0.52
CA GLY A 42 27.32 5.95 0.20
C GLY A 42 28.12 4.86 -0.49
N VAL A 43 28.74 3.97 0.28
CA VAL A 43 29.37 2.73 -0.23
C VAL A 43 28.86 1.55 0.58
N GLY A 44 28.16 0.63 -0.08
CA GLY A 44 27.53 -0.51 0.57
C GLY A 44 28.54 -1.44 1.24
N GLY A 45 28.26 -1.82 2.49
CA GLY A 45 29.09 -2.75 3.28
C GLY A 45 30.38 -2.16 3.86
N GLU A 46 30.61 -0.85 3.71
CA GLU A 46 31.81 -0.17 4.19
C GLU A 46 31.81 0.07 5.71
N SER A 47 32.96 -0.08 6.34
CA SER A 47 33.24 0.35 7.72
C SER A 47 33.69 1.81 7.77
N PHE A 48 33.64 2.44 8.95
CA PHE A 48 34.07 3.83 9.10
C PHE A 48 35.56 4.00 8.76
N VAL A 49 36.40 3.00 9.06
CA VAL A 49 37.83 3.02 8.67
C VAL A 49 38.01 3.15 7.16
N GLU A 50 37.27 2.34 6.40
CA GLU A 50 37.31 2.36 4.93
C GLU A 50 36.76 3.70 4.41
N ALA A 51 35.65 4.18 4.98
CA ALA A 51 35.04 5.45 4.63
C ALA A 51 35.99 6.65 4.89
N MET A 52 36.79 6.61 5.96
CA MET A 52 37.76 7.66 6.28
C MET A 52 38.84 7.83 5.20
N GLN A 53 39.19 6.78 4.44
CA GLN A 53 40.17 6.87 3.36
C GLN A 53 39.70 7.75 2.19
N ARG A 54 38.37 7.88 2.02
CA ARG A 54 37.75 8.67 0.97
C ARG A 54 37.11 9.95 1.48
N PHE A 55 37.11 10.22 2.78
CA PHE A 55 36.44 11.38 3.39
C PHE A 55 36.83 12.72 2.73
N ASP A 56 38.11 12.96 2.51
CA ASP A 56 38.57 14.20 1.86
C ASP A 56 38.06 14.32 0.43
N THR A 57 38.12 13.22 -0.34
CA THR A 57 37.74 13.20 -1.77
C THR A 57 36.23 13.22 -1.98
N ASP A 58 35.47 12.51 -1.14
CA ASP A 58 34.03 12.34 -1.31
C ASP A 58 33.21 13.37 -0.55
N VAL A 59 33.72 13.90 0.55
CA VAL A 59 33.01 14.85 1.40
C VAL A 59 33.62 16.23 1.29
N LEU A 60 34.89 16.43 1.67
CA LEU A 60 35.44 17.80 1.75
C LEU A 60 35.61 18.45 0.37
N ALA A 61 36.04 17.69 -0.65
CA ALA A 61 36.20 18.19 -2.02
C ALA A 61 34.88 18.63 -2.66
N GLU A 62 33.74 18.09 -2.20
CA GLU A 62 32.41 18.52 -2.63
C GLU A 62 32.03 19.91 -2.09
N ARG A 63 32.74 20.42 -1.07
CA ARG A 63 32.45 21.68 -0.37
C ARG A 63 30.99 21.75 0.11
N PRO A 64 30.55 20.80 0.95
CA PRO A 64 29.16 20.69 1.38
C PRO A 64 28.76 21.79 2.36
N ASP A 65 27.51 22.25 2.26
CA ASP A 65 26.89 23.07 3.29
C ASP A 65 26.41 22.22 4.48
N VAL A 66 25.98 20.98 4.20
CA VAL A 66 25.54 19.98 5.18
C VAL A 66 26.08 18.60 4.81
N VAL A 67 26.50 17.82 5.81
CA VAL A 67 26.85 16.40 5.65
C VAL A 67 25.98 15.57 6.58
N LEU A 68 25.31 14.57 6.01
CA LEU A 68 24.63 13.52 6.76
C LEU A 68 25.60 12.36 6.93
N ILE A 69 26.01 12.09 8.18
CA ILE A 69 26.95 11.02 8.52
C ILE A 69 26.14 9.82 9.01
N GLU A 70 26.19 8.72 8.27
CA GLU A 70 25.45 7.48 8.53
C GLU A 70 26.41 6.29 8.46
N LEU A 71 27.19 6.07 9.50
CA LEU A 71 28.24 5.05 9.55
C LEU A 71 28.22 4.32 10.90
N GLY A 72 28.79 3.13 10.96
CA GLY A 72 29.07 2.42 12.22
C GLY A 72 28.43 1.04 12.37
N ALA A 73 27.42 0.70 11.55
CA ALA A 73 26.81 -0.63 11.60
C ALA A 73 27.85 -1.74 11.35
N ASN A 74 28.66 -1.59 10.30
CA ASN A 74 29.64 -2.61 9.90
C ASN A 74 30.81 -2.72 10.88
N ASP A 75 31.30 -1.60 11.46
CA ASP A 75 32.31 -1.63 12.53
C ASP A 75 31.81 -2.42 13.75
N TRP A 76 30.54 -2.21 14.14
CA TRP A 76 29.91 -2.95 15.23
C TRP A 76 29.77 -4.45 14.90
N TRP A 77 29.32 -4.79 13.68
CA TRP A 77 29.16 -6.17 13.22
C TRP A 77 30.48 -6.93 13.12
N ARG A 78 31.51 -6.30 12.56
CA ARG A 78 32.83 -6.91 12.39
C ARG A 78 33.59 -7.02 13.72
N ASN A 79 33.25 -6.18 14.70
CA ASN A 79 33.92 -6.12 16.00
C ASN A 79 35.45 -5.93 15.87
N GLU A 80 35.87 -5.24 14.81
CA GLU A 80 37.29 -5.06 14.49
C GLU A 80 37.85 -3.79 15.14
N ARG A 81 37.00 -2.92 15.71
CA ARG A 81 37.40 -1.62 16.24
C ARG A 81 36.73 -1.24 17.56
N PRO A 82 37.47 -0.67 18.53
CA PRO A 82 36.90 -0.15 19.77
C PRO A 82 35.96 1.04 19.52
N CYS A 83 34.85 1.08 20.26
CA CYS A 83 33.87 2.19 20.23
C CYS A 83 34.53 3.57 20.42
N THR A 84 35.57 3.67 21.26
CA THR A 84 36.31 4.91 21.50
C THR A 84 37.03 5.45 20.27
N GLU A 85 37.62 4.57 19.45
CA GLU A 85 38.29 5.00 18.22
C GLU A 85 37.27 5.39 17.15
N TRP A 86 36.16 4.69 17.08
CA TRP A 86 35.02 5.08 16.24
C TRP A 86 34.52 6.49 16.60
N GLY A 87 34.42 6.80 17.90
CA GLY A 87 34.05 8.15 18.35
C GLY A 87 35.08 9.22 17.99
N ALA A 88 36.37 8.88 18.02
CA ALA A 88 37.42 9.81 17.61
C ALA A 88 37.30 10.18 16.12
N ASP A 89 36.96 9.21 15.26
CA ASP A 89 36.72 9.45 13.83
C ASP A 89 35.46 10.28 13.59
N LEU A 90 34.37 9.98 14.31
CA LEU A 90 33.15 10.81 14.22
C LEU A 90 33.44 12.27 14.60
N GLU A 91 34.14 12.47 15.71
CA GLU A 91 34.54 13.80 16.19
C GLU A 91 35.47 14.50 15.20
N HIS A 92 36.39 13.75 14.59
CA HIS A 92 37.26 14.27 13.52
C HIS A 92 36.45 14.72 12.30
N CYS A 93 35.52 13.89 11.80
CA CYS A 93 34.67 14.25 10.66
C CYS A 93 33.87 15.53 10.93
N ILE A 94 33.18 15.60 12.06
CA ILE A 94 32.35 16.77 12.42
C ILE A 94 33.21 18.03 12.50
N THR A 95 34.40 17.92 13.12
CA THR A 95 35.33 19.05 13.25
C THR A 95 35.87 19.48 11.88
N ALA A 96 36.26 18.55 11.01
CA ALA A 96 36.77 18.82 9.68
C ALA A 96 35.70 19.49 8.79
N ILE A 97 34.46 18.99 8.82
CA ILE A 97 33.31 19.58 8.10
C ILE A 97 33.09 21.03 8.57
N ARG A 98 33.10 21.25 9.88
CA ARG A 98 32.94 22.59 10.47
C ARG A 98 34.07 23.53 10.08
N ASN A 99 35.32 23.06 10.10
CA ASN A 99 36.48 23.85 9.68
C ASN A 99 36.43 24.21 8.19
N ALA A 100 35.83 23.36 7.36
CA ALA A 100 35.55 23.64 5.95
C ALA A 100 34.34 24.56 5.73
N GLY A 101 33.66 25.00 6.80
CA GLY A 101 32.49 25.89 6.76
C GLY A 101 31.15 25.18 6.59
N GLY A 102 31.13 23.85 6.59
CA GLY A 102 29.91 23.05 6.53
C GLY A 102 29.32 22.74 7.91
N ARG A 103 28.18 22.06 7.91
CA ARG A 103 27.51 21.54 9.12
C ARG A 103 27.31 20.04 9.00
N ALA A 104 27.21 19.34 10.13
CA ALA A 104 26.96 17.91 10.16
C ALA A 104 25.60 17.59 10.78
N ALA A 105 25.04 16.43 10.45
CA ALA A 105 24.06 15.71 11.25
C ALA A 105 24.48 14.25 11.35
N VAL A 106 24.35 13.68 12.54
CA VAL A 106 24.70 12.29 12.82
C VAL A 106 23.43 11.45 12.76
N LEU A 107 23.44 10.42 11.92
CA LEU A 107 22.32 9.50 11.71
C LEU A 107 22.70 8.13 12.28
N GLY A 108 22.25 7.88 13.50
CA GLY A 108 22.50 6.63 14.20
C GLY A 108 21.62 5.50 13.69
N VAL A 109 22.13 4.28 13.87
CA VAL A 109 21.44 3.00 13.58
C VAL A 109 21.34 2.12 14.83
N PHE A 110 21.76 2.64 15.98
CA PHE A 110 21.74 1.94 17.26
C PHE A 110 20.58 2.40 18.14
N GLY A 111 20.05 1.48 18.95
CA GLY A 111 18.95 1.78 19.87
C GLY A 111 17.66 1.02 19.58
N LEU A 112 16.60 1.43 20.28
CA LEU A 112 15.29 0.76 20.27
C LEU A 112 14.60 0.85 18.90
N TYR A 113 13.67 -0.06 18.64
CA TYR A 113 12.82 -0.05 17.46
C TYR A 113 11.35 -0.25 17.83
N ARG A 114 10.42 0.09 16.94
CA ARG A 114 8.99 -0.13 17.16
C ARG A 114 8.57 -1.52 16.75
N ASP A 115 7.94 -2.24 17.68
CA ASP A 115 7.25 -3.49 17.35
C ASP A 115 5.94 -3.24 16.58
N SER A 116 5.27 -4.32 16.19
CA SER A 116 3.98 -4.27 15.48
C SER A 116 2.84 -3.60 16.27
N SER A 117 3.02 -3.39 17.58
CA SER A 117 2.09 -2.65 18.44
C SER A 117 2.43 -1.15 18.55
N GLY A 118 3.56 -0.73 17.96
CA GLY A 118 4.07 0.64 18.01
C GLY A 118 4.92 0.95 19.24
N ARG A 119 5.21 -0.04 20.09
CA ARG A 119 6.00 0.12 21.31
C ARG A 119 7.49 0.04 20.99
N LEU A 120 8.28 0.92 21.61
CA LEU A 120 9.74 0.84 21.56
C LEU A 120 10.25 -0.36 22.36
N VAL A 121 10.93 -1.27 21.67
CA VAL A 121 11.48 -2.50 22.23
C VAL A 121 12.94 -2.70 21.77
N PRO A 122 13.71 -3.52 22.51
CA PRO A 122 15.08 -3.84 22.09
C PRO A 122 15.13 -4.64 20.78
N LYS A 123 16.03 -4.29 19.85
CA LYS A 123 16.34 -5.08 18.64
C LYS A 123 16.78 -6.50 19.01
N VAL A 124 16.44 -7.45 18.13
CA VAL A 124 16.91 -8.85 18.22
C VAL A 124 18.44 -8.93 18.05
N TYR A 125 19.04 -7.99 17.31
CA TYR A 125 20.48 -7.83 17.11
C TYR A 125 20.86 -6.34 17.22
N GLY A 126 22.05 -5.99 17.68
CA GLY A 126 22.46 -4.58 17.80
C GLY A 126 22.14 -3.89 19.13
N ILE A 127 21.58 -4.63 20.10
CA ILE A 127 21.41 -4.20 21.50
C ILE A 127 22.18 -5.15 22.41
N ASP A 128 23.48 -5.24 22.14
CA ASP A 128 24.45 -5.65 23.14
C ASP A 128 24.98 -4.40 23.86
N GLU A 129 25.82 -4.60 24.88
CA GLU A 129 26.46 -3.49 25.62
C GLU A 129 27.24 -2.56 24.68
N ARG A 130 27.75 -3.08 23.56
CA ARG A 130 28.46 -2.29 22.55
C ARG A 130 27.50 -1.37 21.79
N GLY A 131 26.37 -1.86 21.30
CA GLY A 131 25.39 -1.03 20.57
C GLY A 131 24.88 0.13 21.43
N VAL A 132 24.67 -0.11 22.74
CA VAL A 132 24.33 0.95 23.70
C VAL A 132 25.48 1.96 23.87
N ALA A 133 26.72 1.48 23.92
CA ALA A 133 27.90 2.35 23.99
C ALA A 133 28.06 3.22 22.74
N TYR A 134 27.87 2.67 21.54
CA TYR A 134 27.90 3.43 20.28
C TYR A 134 26.81 4.50 20.26
N GLN A 135 25.56 4.15 20.56
CA GLN A 135 24.45 5.10 20.61
C GLN A 135 24.72 6.26 21.58
N LYS A 136 25.23 5.94 22.77
CA LYS A 136 25.56 6.95 23.79
C LYS A 136 26.68 7.87 23.31
N LEU A 137 27.74 7.29 22.73
CA LEU A 137 28.90 8.03 22.26
C LEU A 137 28.55 8.96 21.10
N GLU A 138 27.74 8.49 20.14
CA GLU A 138 27.16 9.29 19.06
C GLU A 138 26.43 10.52 19.60
N ALA A 139 25.51 10.31 20.53
CA ALA A 139 24.70 11.37 21.14
C ALA A 139 25.58 12.40 21.86
N GLU A 140 26.56 11.93 22.64
CA GLU A 140 27.47 12.79 23.40
C GLU A 140 28.36 13.64 22.48
N ILE A 141 28.93 13.05 21.43
CA ILE A 141 29.76 13.78 20.45
C ILE A 141 28.89 14.79 19.70
N ALA A 142 27.72 14.38 19.20
CA ALA A 142 26.84 15.27 18.45
C ALA A 142 26.40 16.47 19.29
N ALA A 143 26.03 16.25 20.56
CA ALA A 143 25.70 17.30 21.50
C ALA A 143 26.88 18.24 21.77
N ARG A 144 28.10 17.71 21.94
CA ARG A 144 29.33 18.51 22.17
C ARG A 144 29.61 19.49 21.04
N HIS A 145 29.33 19.07 19.81
CA HIS A 145 29.56 19.86 18.59
C HIS A 145 28.32 20.65 18.14
N GLY A 146 27.20 20.53 18.84
CA GLY A 146 25.96 21.24 18.53
C GLY A 146 25.33 20.82 17.20
N CYS A 147 25.56 19.59 16.75
CA CYS A 147 24.94 19.06 15.54
C CYS A 147 23.72 18.17 15.84
N PRO A 148 22.70 18.13 14.97
CA PRO A 148 21.57 17.23 15.14
C PRO A 148 21.99 15.76 15.20
N TYR A 149 21.31 14.99 16.05
CA TYR A 149 21.47 13.54 16.15
C TYR A 149 20.10 12.86 15.99
N VAL A 150 20.02 11.90 15.06
CA VAL A 150 18.85 11.02 14.89
C VAL A 150 19.22 9.64 15.43
N PRO A 151 18.69 9.20 16.58
CA PRO A 151 19.23 8.03 17.29
C PRO A 151 19.19 6.71 16.52
N ASN A 152 18.06 6.40 15.89
CA ASN A 152 17.90 5.19 15.09
C ASN A 152 17.01 5.49 13.88
N ILE A 153 17.61 5.77 12.72
CA ILE A 153 16.85 6.03 11.48
C ILE A 153 16.05 4.80 11.00
N GLN A 154 16.32 3.62 11.54
CA GLN A 154 15.62 2.38 11.24
C GLN A 154 14.48 2.06 12.22
N GLU A 155 14.18 2.96 13.19
CA GLU A 155 13.25 2.72 14.31
C GLU A 155 11.91 2.11 13.85
N ASN A 156 11.37 2.59 12.73
CA ASN A 156 10.03 2.25 12.26
C ASN A 156 9.98 1.15 11.19
N ILE A 157 11.14 0.63 10.77
CA ILE A 157 11.23 -0.21 9.56
C ILE A 157 11.91 -1.56 9.76
N ILE A 158 12.72 -1.70 10.81
CA ILE A 158 13.38 -2.97 11.11
C ILE A 158 12.35 -4.02 11.55
N ASN A 159 12.47 -5.25 11.05
CA ASN A 159 11.51 -6.36 11.21
C ASN A 159 10.13 -6.16 10.54
N ASP A 160 9.97 -5.12 9.71
CA ASP A 160 8.78 -4.96 8.87
C ASP A 160 9.06 -5.43 7.44
N ARG A 161 8.59 -6.62 7.07
CA ARG A 161 8.75 -7.16 5.70
C ARG A 161 8.12 -6.28 4.61
N ARG A 162 7.27 -5.32 4.95
CA ARG A 162 6.71 -4.34 4.01
C ARG A 162 7.71 -3.24 3.66
N CYS A 163 8.65 -2.96 4.55
CA CYS A 163 9.65 -1.91 4.44
C CYS A 163 11.06 -2.46 4.21
N TRP A 164 11.25 -3.77 4.41
CA TRP A 164 12.56 -4.43 4.52
C TRP A 164 12.64 -5.65 3.58
N MET A 165 13.64 -5.67 2.70
CA MET A 165 13.89 -6.78 1.77
C MET A 165 14.67 -7.93 2.45
N ASP A 166 14.63 -9.12 1.86
CA ASP A 166 15.35 -10.31 2.35
C ASP A 166 16.89 -10.11 2.40
N SER A 167 17.42 -9.12 1.68
CA SER A 167 18.83 -8.73 1.72
C SER A 167 19.22 -7.87 2.92
N ASN A 168 18.32 -7.63 3.88
CA ASN A 168 18.52 -6.73 5.03
C ASN A 168 18.64 -5.23 4.67
N HIS A 169 17.94 -4.81 3.60
CA HIS A 169 17.97 -3.44 3.08
C HIS A 169 16.53 -2.89 2.96
N PRO A 170 16.26 -1.61 3.28
CA PRO A 170 14.96 -1.02 3.07
C PRO A 170 14.57 -0.97 1.58
N ASN A 171 13.28 -1.17 1.30
CA ASN A 171 12.70 -0.84 0.00
C ASN A 171 12.25 0.64 -0.04
N GLU A 172 11.62 1.09 -1.14
CA GLU A 172 11.16 2.49 -1.26
C GLU A 172 10.28 2.94 -0.07
N TYR A 173 9.37 2.10 0.42
CA TYR A 173 8.55 2.42 1.58
C TYR A 173 9.39 2.58 2.84
N GLY A 174 10.36 1.69 3.06
CA GLY A 174 11.31 1.80 4.16
C GLY A 174 12.14 3.10 4.08
N ASN A 175 12.64 3.43 2.88
CA ASN A 175 13.42 4.64 2.66
C ASN A 175 12.62 5.94 2.83
N ARG A 176 11.29 5.91 2.65
CA ARG A 176 10.41 7.04 3.02
C ARG A 176 10.37 7.26 4.53
N TYR A 177 10.27 6.19 5.32
CA TYR A 177 10.34 6.30 6.78
C TYR A 177 11.72 6.77 7.25
N VAL A 178 12.80 6.31 6.62
CA VAL A 178 14.15 6.85 6.88
C VAL A 178 14.18 8.34 6.61
N ALA A 179 13.66 8.79 5.46
CA ALA A 179 13.59 10.20 5.12
C ALA A 179 12.74 11.01 6.13
N ASP A 180 11.62 10.45 6.60
CA ASP A 180 10.76 11.08 7.63
C ASP A 180 11.51 11.29 8.96
N MET A 181 12.38 10.36 9.35
CA MET A 181 13.21 10.47 10.56
C MET A 181 14.30 11.54 10.42
N ILE A 182 14.84 11.73 9.22
CA ILE A 182 15.92 12.69 8.93
C ILE A 182 15.38 14.11 8.72
N GLU A 183 14.17 14.24 8.18
CA GLU A 183 13.56 15.50 7.76
C GLU A 183 13.62 16.62 8.83
N PRO A 184 13.24 16.41 10.10
CA PRO A 184 13.28 17.49 11.10
C PRO A 184 14.69 18.04 11.34
N ALA A 185 15.72 17.18 11.29
CA ALA A 185 17.11 17.60 11.43
C ALA A 185 17.54 18.45 10.23
N LEU A 186 17.10 18.07 9.03
CA LEU A 186 17.36 18.83 7.81
C LEU A 186 16.62 20.16 7.78
N GLU A 187 15.35 20.23 8.18
CA GLU A 187 14.63 21.51 8.27
C GLU A 187 15.36 22.48 9.21
N SER A 188 15.84 21.99 10.36
CA SER A 188 16.61 22.77 11.32
C SER A 188 17.93 23.27 10.74
N LEU A 189 18.64 22.45 9.97
CA LEU A 189 19.92 22.84 9.37
C LEU A 189 19.73 23.76 8.17
N LEU A 190 18.77 23.48 7.29
CA LEU A 190 18.60 24.20 6.05
C LEU A 190 17.84 25.51 6.23
N GLY A 191 17.08 25.66 7.33
CA GLY A 191 16.23 26.83 7.57
C GLY A 191 15.05 26.92 6.59
N THR A 192 14.79 25.83 5.87
CA THR A 192 13.69 25.67 4.91
C THR A 192 12.79 24.55 5.39
N ARG A 193 11.47 24.70 5.24
CA ARG A 193 10.55 23.59 5.49
C ARG A 193 10.56 22.63 4.32
N ALA A 194 10.47 21.34 4.61
CA ALA A 194 10.23 20.33 3.62
C ALA A 194 8.93 20.65 2.87
N ARG A 195 8.92 20.43 1.56
CA ARG A 195 7.65 20.36 0.83
C ARG A 195 6.80 19.25 1.45
N PRO A 196 5.48 19.41 1.51
CA PRO A 196 4.60 18.37 2.03
C PRO A 196 4.97 17.03 1.43
N VAL A 197 5.15 16.02 2.29
CA VAL A 197 5.45 14.66 1.87
C VAL A 197 4.52 14.29 0.73
N ARG A 198 5.08 14.08 -0.46
CA ARG A 198 4.34 13.40 -1.54
C ARG A 198 4.09 12.00 -1.03
N LYS A 199 2.97 11.80 -0.32
CA LYS A 199 2.32 10.49 -0.20
C LYS A 199 2.33 9.89 -1.62
N PRO A 200 2.54 8.57 -1.79
CA PRO A 200 2.45 7.97 -3.12
C PRO A 200 1.25 8.60 -3.79
N THR A 201 1.45 9.32 -4.91
CA THR A 201 0.33 9.96 -5.57
C THR A 201 -0.61 8.81 -5.88
N LEU A 202 -1.71 8.69 -5.14
CA LEU A 202 -2.69 7.67 -5.41
C LEU A 202 -3.23 8.07 -6.78
N LEU A 203 -2.84 7.35 -7.82
CA LEU A 203 -3.21 7.64 -9.21
C LEU A 203 -4.35 6.74 -9.64
N THR A 204 -4.51 5.61 -8.95
CA THR A 204 -5.48 4.59 -9.27
C THR A 204 -6.12 4.01 -8.02
N THR A 205 -7.29 3.39 -8.16
CA THR A 205 -7.89 2.59 -7.08
C THR A 205 -7.02 1.40 -6.65
N ARG A 206 -6.13 0.92 -7.52
CA ARG A 206 -5.11 -0.08 -7.15
C ARG A 206 -4.17 0.48 -6.08
N ASP A 207 -3.87 1.77 -6.11
CA ASP A 207 -3.01 2.40 -5.10
C ASP A 207 -3.71 2.50 -3.74
N PHE A 208 -5.04 2.65 -3.71
CA PHE A 208 -5.81 2.60 -2.45
C PHE A 208 -5.61 1.27 -1.74
N TRP A 209 -5.70 0.17 -2.51
CA TRP A 209 -5.48 -1.18 -1.99
C TRP A 209 -4.04 -1.37 -1.52
N ARG A 210 -3.06 -1.00 -2.36
CA ARG A 210 -1.63 -1.11 -2.02
C ARG A 210 -1.31 -0.36 -0.74
N GLU A 211 -1.80 0.86 -0.59
CA GLU A 211 -1.57 1.68 0.59
C GLU A 211 -2.28 1.08 1.83
N ALA A 212 -3.49 0.55 1.69
CA ALA A 212 -4.18 -0.12 2.80
C ALA A 212 -3.44 -1.37 3.30
N VAL A 213 -2.93 -2.19 2.38
CA VAL A 213 -2.13 -3.37 2.70
C VAL A 213 -0.79 -2.96 3.31
N ALA A 214 -0.15 -1.94 2.75
CA ALA A 214 1.16 -1.46 3.22
C ALA A 214 1.05 -0.81 4.60
N LEU A 215 -0.01 -0.07 4.92
CA LEU A 215 -0.11 0.63 6.21
C LEU A 215 -0.79 -0.20 7.29
N THR A 216 -1.76 -1.04 6.94
CA THR A 216 -2.64 -1.71 7.91
C THR A 216 -2.90 -3.19 7.58
N PRO A 217 -1.86 -4.03 7.36
CA PRO A 217 -2.03 -5.42 6.93
C PRO A 217 -2.84 -6.26 7.93
N GLY A 218 -2.68 -6.02 9.24
CA GLY A 218 -3.39 -6.75 10.28
C GLY A 218 -4.79 -6.22 10.59
N ARG A 219 -5.22 -5.11 9.98
CA ARG A 219 -6.54 -4.52 10.22
C ARG A 219 -7.60 -5.28 9.41
N PRO A 220 -8.80 -5.53 9.96
CA PRO A 220 -9.88 -6.17 9.22
C PRO A 220 -10.22 -5.38 7.94
N ALA A 221 -10.26 -6.06 6.80
CA ALA A 221 -10.61 -5.47 5.51
C ALA A 221 -12.06 -5.81 5.13
N VAL A 222 -12.43 -7.08 5.25
CA VAL A 222 -13.74 -7.58 4.84
C VAL A 222 -14.26 -8.67 5.78
N ILE A 223 -15.55 -8.61 6.06
CA ILE A 223 -16.28 -9.60 6.88
C ILE A 223 -17.50 -10.05 6.07
N ASP A 224 -17.66 -11.36 5.90
CA ASP A 224 -18.81 -12.00 5.26
C ASP A 224 -19.25 -13.20 6.12
N GLY A 225 -20.20 -12.94 7.03
CA GLY A 225 -20.61 -13.90 8.05
C GLY A 225 -19.45 -14.29 8.97
N ALA A 226 -19.13 -15.59 9.00
CA ALA A 226 -18.00 -16.12 9.77
C ALA A 226 -16.64 -15.89 9.10
N ARG A 227 -16.62 -15.58 7.80
CA ARG A 227 -15.38 -15.38 7.04
C ARG A 227 -14.88 -13.95 7.28
N ARG A 228 -13.65 -13.82 7.78
CA ARG A 228 -13.04 -12.55 8.13
C ARG A 228 -11.64 -12.52 7.55
N LEU A 229 -11.33 -11.49 6.76
CA LEU A 229 -10.00 -11.28 6.23
C LEU A 229 -9.48 -9.91 6.65
N SER A 230 -8.27 -9.90 7.21
CA SER A 230 -7.45 -8.69 7.29
C SER A 230 -7.00 -8.23 5.90
N TYR A 231 -6.50 -7.00 5.78
CA TYR A 231 -5.96 -6.51 4.51
C TYR A 231 -4.81 -7.39 3.98
N GLY A 232 -3.97 -7.92 4.86
CA GLY A 232 -2.88 -8.83 4.51
C GLY A 232 -3.39 -10.16 3.95
N GLU A 233 -4.33 -10.81 4.64
CA GLU A 233 -4.93 -12.07 4.18
C GLU A 233 -5.73 -11.89 2.89
N ALA A 234 -6.51 -10.82 2.81
CA ALA A 234 -7.24 -10.47 1.59
C ALA A 234 -6.28 -10.20 0.43
N ASN A 235 -5.15 -9.52 0.67
CA ASN A 235 -4.15 -9.25 -0.36
C ASN A 235 -3.48 -10.53 -0.87
N GLU A 236 -3.24 -11.51 0.00
CA GLU A 236 -2.70 -12.81 -0.42
C GLU A 236 -3.68 -13.56 -1.33
N GLN A 237 -4.98 -13.56 -0.99
CA GLN A 237 -6.01 -14.17 -1.84
C GLN A 237 -6.21 -13.41 -3.14
N VAL A 238 -6.23 -12.06 -3.09
CA VAL A 238 -6.29 -11.19 -4.27
C VAL A 238 -5.10 -11.42 -5.19
N GLY A 239 -3.89 -11.57 -4.65
CA GLY A 239 -2.69 -11.85 -5.42
C GLY A 239 -2.75 -13.20 -6.13
N ARG A 240 -3.17 -14.25 -5.41
CA ARG A 240 -3.38 -15.59 -5.98
C ARG A 240 -4.46 -15.60 -7.06
N LEU A 241 -5.60 -14.99 -6.79
CA LEU A 241 -6.69 -14.87 -7.76
C LEU A 241 -6.26 -14.08 -9.00
N ALA A 242 -5.49 -13.00 -8.84
CA ALA A 242 -4.94 -12.24 -9.96
C ALA A 242 -3.97 -13.09 -10.80
N ALA A 243 -3.09 -13.88 -10.17
CA ALA A 243 -2.18 -14.79 -10.87
C ALA A 243 -2.95 -15.86 -11.67
N GLY A 244 -3.91 -16.54 -11.05
CA GLY A 244 -4.73 -17.53 -11.74
C GLY A 244 -5.55 -16.93 -12.88
N LEU A 245 -6.15 -15.76 -12.66
CA LEU A 245 -6.91 -15.07 -13.69
C LEU A 245 -6.02 -14.63 -14.86
N HIS A 246 -4.82 -14.09 -14.56
CA HIS A 246 -3.85 -13.75 -15.58
C HIS A 246 -3.43 -14.96 -16.43
N ALA A 247 -3.18 -16.10 -15.79
CA ALA A 247 -2.83 -17.33 -16.50
C ALA A 247 -3.99 -17.84 -17.38
N ALA A 248 -5.23 -17.66 -16.93
CA ALA A 248 -6.40 -18.16 -17.65
C ALA A 248 -6.82 -17.28 -18.83
N VAL A 249 -6.76 -15.95 -18.70
CA VAL A 249 -7.33 -15.02 -19.69
C VAL A 249 -6.39 -13.89 -20.13
N GLY A 250 -5.15 -13.86 -19.65
CA GLY A 250 -4.14 -12.88 -20.03
C GLY A 250 -4.16 -11.58 -19.20
N PRO A 251 -3.36 -10.57 -19.58
CA PRO A 251 -3.25 -9.31 -18.86
C PRO A 251 -4.47 -8.40 -19.07
N ARG A 252 -4.78 -7.56 -18.07
CA ARG A 252 -5.84 -6.53 -18.09
C ARG A 252 -7.21 -7.03 -18.62
N PRO A 253 -7.75 -8.15 -18.08
CA PRO A 253 -9.01 -8.69 -18.59
C PRO A 253 -10.20 -7.78 -18.25
N LYS A 254 -11.22 -7.80 -19.12
CA LYS A 254 -12.59 -7.40 -18.76
C LYS A 254 -13.24 -8.60 -18.08
N VAL A 255 -13.64 -8.43 -16.82
CA VAL A 255 -14.15 -9.48 -15.95
C VAL A 255 -15.62 -9.23 -15.67
N ALA A 256 -16.49 -10.05 -16.26
CA ALA A 256 -17.91 -10.05 -15.96
C ALA A 256 -18.16 -10.74 -14.62
N VAL A 257 -18.99 -10.11 -13.78
CA VAL A 257 -19.30 -10.63 -12.43
C VAL A 257 -20.81 -10.74 -12.27
N TYR A 258 -21.33 -11.96 -12.31
CA TYR A 258 -22.73 -12.31 -12.08
C TYR A 258 -22.85 -12.99 -10.72
N LEU A 259 -22.61 -12.23 -9.66
CA LEU A 259 -22.61 -12.72 -8.29
C LEU A 259 -23.48 -11.83 -7.39
N PRO A 260 -24.10 -12.39 -6.34
CA PRO A 260 -24.68 -11.60 -5.26
C PRO A 260 -23.58 -10.89 -4.45
N ASN A 261 -23.98 -10.22 -3.36
CA ASN A 261 -23.04 -9.77 -2.35
C ASN A 261 -22.40 -10.98 -1.66
N CYS A 262 -21.07 -11.12 -1.82
CA CYS A 262 -20.29 -12.15 -1.15
C CYS A 262 -18.79 -11.78 -1.15
N LEU A 263 -18.02 -12.49 -0.32
CA LEU A 263 -16.56 -12.37 -0.26
C LEU A 263 -15.88 -12.59 -1.63
N GLU A 264 -16.35 -13.54 -2.42
CA GLU A 264 -15.76 -13.85 -3.72
C GLU A 264 -15.88 -12.68 -4.69
N TYR A 265 -17.01 -11.96 -4.69
CA TYR A 265 -17.15 -10.72 -5.46
C TYR A 265 -16.08 -9.71 -5.02
N TYR A 266 -15.92 -9.51 -3.70
CA TYR A 266 -14.92 -8.59 -3.16
C TYR A 266 -13.49 -8.94 -3.61
N LEU A 267 -13.14 -10.23 -3.60
CA LEU A 267 -11.83 -10.70 -4.06
C LEU A 267 -11.66 -10.52 -5.57
N VAL A 268 -12.68 -10.86 -6.37
CA VAL A 268 -12.67 -10.65 -7.84
C VAL A 268 -12.51 -9.18 -8.17
N TYR A 269 -13.17 -8.30 -7.41
CA TYR A 269 -13.04 -6.85 -7.59
C TYR A 269 -11.57 -6.44 -7.46
N TRP A 270 -10.94 -6.74 -6.33
CA TRP A 270 -9.56 -6.31 -6.07
C TRP A 270 -8.52 -7.04 -6.92
N ALA A 271 -8.75 -8.31 -7.29
CA ALA A 271 -7.89 -9.02 -8.23
C ALA A 271 -7.93 -8.40 -9.63
N THR A 272 -9.11 -7.97 -10.08
CA THR A 272 -9.27 -7.26 -11.35
C THR A 272 -8.57 -5.90 -11.32
N GLN A 273 -8.75 -5.13 -10.23
CA GLN A 273 -8.05 -3.85 -10.05
C GLN A 273 -6.52 -4.03 -10.01
N ARG A 274 -6.03 -5.09 -9.35
CA ARG A 274 -4.60 -5.43 -9.29
C ARG A 274 -4.00 -5.64 -10.67
N LEU A 275 -4.71 -6.38 -11.54
CA LEU A 275 -4.30 -6.65 -12.92
C LEU A 275 -4.40 -5.42 -13.84
N GLY A 276 -4.98 -4.31 -13.37
CA GLY A 276 -5.36 -3.18 -14.23
C GLY A 276 -6.46 -3.55 -15.23
N GLY A 277 -7.27 -4.55 -14.89
CA GLY A 277 -8.41 -4.99 -15.69
C GLY A 277 -9.66 -4.14 -15.43
N VAL A 278 -10.75 -4.51 -16.10
CA VAL A 278 -12.02 -3.77 -16.06
C VAL A 278 -13.12 -4.66 -15.50
N ILE A 279 -13.82 -4.20 -14.47
CA ILE A 279 -14.95 -4.95 -13.90
C ILE A 279 -16.22 -4.63 -14.69
N VAL A 280 -16.94 -5.67 -15.09
CA VAL A 280 -18.23 -5.60 -15.77
C VAL A 280 -19.30 -6.18 -14.84
N PRO A 281 -19.82 -5.39 -13.89
CA PRO A 281 -20.83 -5.86 -12.95
C PRO A 281 -22.14 -6.21 -13.67
N LEU A 282 -22.73 -7.36 -13.34
CA LEU A 282 -23.98 -7.81 -13.91
C LEU A 282 -25.05 -7.91 -12.83
N ASN A 283 -26.22 -7.34 -13.12
CA ASN A 283 -27.38 -7.51 -12.27
C ASN A 283 -27.89 -8.96 -12.40
N THR A 284 -27.92 -9.68 -11.28
CA THR A 284 -28.32 -11.09 -11.18
C THR A 284 -29.80 -11.36 -11.49
N TRP A 285 -30.59 -10.31 -11.76
CA TRP A 285 -31.98 -10.40 -12.20
C TRP A 285 -32.15 -10.26 -13.72
N LEU A 286 -31.07 -9.97 -14.46
CA LEU A 286 -31.13 -9.85 -15.91
C LEU A 286 -31.37 -11.20 -16.58
N LYS A 287 -32.19 -11.16 -17.63
CA LYS A 287 -32.45 -12.33 -18.48
C LYS A 287 -31.35 -12.50 -19.51
N GLN A 288 -31.26 -13.71 -20.07
CA GLN A 288 -30.28 -14.10 -21.08
C GLN A 288 -30.13 -13.10 -22.23
N GLU A 289 -31.23 -12.58 -22.79
CA GLU A 289 -31.20 -11.65 -23.93
C GLU A 289 -30.46 -10.34 -23.59
N SER A 290 -30.72 -9.78 -22.40
CA SER A 290 -30.03 -8.57 -21.94
C SER A 290 -28.55 -8.83 -21.67
N LEU A 291 -28.22 -9.98 -21.07
CA LEU A 291 -26.84 -10.40 -20.83
C LEU A 291 -26.09 -10.64 -22.14
N ALA A 292 -26.72 -11.26 -23.13
CA ALA A 292 -26.12 -11.48 -24.45
C ALA A 292 -25.83 -10.16 -25.17
N GLY A 293 -26.72 -9.17 -25.07
CA GLY A 293 -26.47 -7.82 -25.58
C GLY A 293 -25.27 -7.15 -24.91
N ILE A 294 -25.15 -7.29 -23.58
CA ILE A 294 -23.98 -6.78 -22.82
C ILE A 294 -22.71 -7.51 -23.26
N PHE A 295 -22.71 -8.83 -23.37
CA PHE A 295 -21.53 -9.60 -23.79
C PHE A 295 -21.11 -9.31 -25.22
N ALA A 296 -22.07 -9.11 -26.13
CA ALA A 296 -21.78 -8.71 -27.51
C ALA A 296 -21.10 -7.32 -27.57
N ALA A 297 -21.54 -6.37 -26.75
CA ALA A 297 -20.99 -5.02 -26.71
C ALA A 297 -19.63 -4.94 -25.97
N VAL A 298 -19.51 -5.65 -24.84
CA VAL A 298 -18.37 -5.52 -23.94
C VAL A 298 -17.28 -6.53 -24.25
N GLN A 299 -17.62 -7.72 -24.74
CA GLN A 299 -16.68 -8.83 -24.99
C GLN A 299 -15.75 -9.11 -23.79
N PRO A 300 -16.29 -9.48 -22.62
CA PRO A 300 -15.47 -9.83 -21.46
C PRO A 300 -14.69 -11.13 -21.70
N GLN A 301 -13.49 -11.24 -21.16
CA GLN A 301 -12.69 -12.47 -21.27
C GLN A 301 -13.02 -13.50 -20.19
N ALA A 302 -13.46 -13.04 -19.01
CA ALA A 302 -13.83 -13.90 -17.89
C ALA A 302 -15.25 -13.59 -17.40
N LEU A 303 -15.93 -14.61 -16.87
CA LEU A 303 -17.23 -14.52 -16.22
C LEU A 303 -17.20 -15.28 -14.89
N PHE A 304 -17.56 -14.62 -13.79
CA PHE A 304 -17.80 -15.27 -12.51
C PHE A 304 -19.31 -15.45 -12.27
N VAL A 305 -19.71 -16.68 -11.93
CA VAL A 305 -21.08 -17.08 -11.60
C VAL A 305 -21.12 -17.83 -10.26
N ARG A 306 -22.30 -17.94 -9.65
CA ARG A 306 -22.46 -18.77 -8.45
C ARG A 306 -22.16 -20.24 -8.78
N GLY A 307 -22.81 -20.74 -9.82
CA GLY A 307 -22.71 -22.11 -10.26
C GLY A 307 -23.48 -22.35 -11.56
N PRO A 308 -23.64 -23.61 -11.98
CA PRO A 308 -24.31 -23.96 -13.22
C PRO A 308 -25.81 -23.58 -13.27
N HIS A 309 -26.41 -23.29 -12.11
CA HIS A 309 -27.80 -22.85 -12.01
C HIS A 309 -28.03 -21.39 -12.43
N ASP A 310 -26.98 -20.59 -12.64
CA ASP A 310 -27.07 -19.26 -13.25
C ASP A 310 -27.28 -19.35 -14.78
N ALA A 311 -28.30 -20.10 -15.19
CA ALA A 311 -28.50 -20.55 -16.56
C ALA A 311 -28.64 -19.40 -17.56
N SER A 312 -29.21 -18.25 -17.15
CA SER A 312 -29.30 -17.05 -17.99
C SER A 312 -27.92 -16.53 -18.39
N ALA A 313 -26.99 -16.43 -17.43
CA ALA A 313 -25.63 -15.96 -17.67
C ALA A 313 -24.83 -17.00 -18.47
N MET A 314 -24.93 -18.27 -18.09
CA MET A 314 -24.23 -19.37 -18.77
C MET A 314 -24.66 -19.50 -20.24
N ARG A 315 -25.96 -19.44 -20.53
CA ARG A 315 -26.45 -19.48 -21.93
C ARG A 315 -26.04 -18.25 -22.72
N ALA A 316 -26.03 -17.07 -22.11
CA ALA A 316 -25.57 -15.85 -22.77
C ALA A 316 -24.06 -15.88 -23.08
N ALA A 317 -23.26 -16.52 -22.22
CA ALA A 317 -21.82 -16.62 -22.35
C ALA A 317 -21.32 -17.72 -23.32
N ALA A 318 -22.20 -18.66 -23.67
CA ALA A 318 -21.85 -19.80 -24.52
C ALA A 318 -21.42 -19.40 -25.94
N ALA A 319 -22.16 -18.48 -26.59
CA ALA A 319 -21.85 -18.02 -27.94
C ALA A 319 -20.53 -17.23 -28.06
N PRO A 320 -20.19 -16.29 -27.14
CA PRO A 320 -18.91 -15.57 -27.17
C PRO A 320 -17.72 -16.37 -26.60
N CYS A 321 -17.89 -17.63 -26.18
CA CYS A 321 -16.83 -18.47 -25.59
C CYS A 321 -16.08 -17.81 -24.42
N ILE A 322 -16.80 -17.14 -23.51
CA ILE A 322 -16.21 -16.48 -22.34
C ILE A 322 -15.74 -17.55 -21.34
N ALA A 323 -14.55 -17.37 -20.76
CA ALA A 323 -14.06 -18.27 -19.70
C ALA A 323 -14.89 -18.09 -18.42
N ALA A 324 -15.75 -19.07 -18.12
CA ALA A 324 -16.64 -19.03 -16.97
C ALA A 324 -16.05 -19.76 -15.75
N PHE A 325 -16.12 -19.14 -14.58
CA PHE A 325 -15.66 -19.66 -13.31
C PHE A 325 -16.79 -19.67 -12.28
N ALA A 326 -16.95 -20.79 -11.58
CA ALA A 326 -17.98 -20.97 -10.55
C ALA A 326 -17.38 -20.85 -9.14
N ILE A 327 -18.10 -20.21 -8.22
CA ILE A 327 -17.72 -20.20 -6.79
C ILE A 327 -18.22 -21.45 -6.05
N GLU A 328 -19.28 -22.10 -6.52
CA GLU A 328 -19.71 -23.40 -6.01
C GLU A 328 -18.77 -24.53 -6.48
N GLN A 329 -18.37 -25.39 -5.55
CA GLN A 329 -17.56 -26.58 -5.82
C GLN A 329 -18.39 -27.73 -6.43
N GLY A 330 -17.70 -28.72 -7.01
CA GLY A 330 -18.34 -29.94 -7.54
C GLY A 330 -19.13 -29.72 -8.83
N THR A 331 -18.93 -28.58 -9.49
CA THR A 331 -19.55 -28.26 -10.78
C THR A 331 -18.63 -28.66 -11.93
N ALA A 332 -19.16 -28.76 -13.15
CA ALA A 332 -18.35 -29.03 -14.34
C ALA A 332 -17.52 -27.80 -14.81
N LEU A 333 -17.72 -26.63 -14.19
CA LEU A 333 -16.99 -25.40 -14.51
C LEU A 333 -15.67 -25.35 -13.73
N PRO A 334 -14.62 -24.72 -14.29
CA PRO A 334 -13.45 -24.35 -13.49
C PRO A 334 -13.86 -23.59 -12.24
N SER A 335 -13.38 -24.03 -11.07
CA SER A 335 -13.75 -23.41 -9.80
C SER A 335 -12.92 -22.16 -9.49
N PHE A 336 -13.50 -21.27 -8.71
CA PHE A 336 -12.82 -20.13 -8.08
C PHE A 336 -11.56 -20.57 -7.32
N ASP A 337 -11.63 -21.71 -6.60
CA ASP A 337 -10.50 -22.25 -5.84
C ASP A 337 -9.34 -22.74 -6.73
N THR A 338 -9.64 -23.18 -7.95
CA THR A 338 -8.60 -23.52 -8.94
C THR A 338 -7.79 -22.29 -9.31
N LEU A 339 -8.43 -21.12 -9.47
CA LEU A 339 -7.73 -19.87 -9.73
C LEU A 339 -6.85 -19.45 -8.54
N LEU A 340 -7.35 -19.62 -7.31
CA LEU A 340 -6.56 -19.35 -6.10
C LEU A 340 -5.34 -20.29 -5.96
N SER A 341 -5.46 -21.52 -6.47
CA SER A 341 -4.43 -22.55 -6.32
C SER A 341 -3.42 -22.60 -7.47
N ALA A 342 -3.61 -21.81 -8.54
CA ALA A 342 -2.75 -21.82 -9.72
C ALA A 342 -1.28 -21.46 -9.44
N GLY A 343 -1.01 -20.79 -8.31
CA GLY A 343 0.34 -20.37 -7.90
C GLY A 343 0.89 -19.21 -8.74
N GLY A 344 2.08 -18.74 -8.37
CA GLY A 344 2.80 -17.69 -9.10
C GLY A 344 2.37 -16.26 -8.77
N THR A 345 2.92 -15.32 -9.54
CA THR A 345 2.69 -13.87 -9.39
C THR A 345 2.31 -13.29 -10.74
N ALA A 346 1.17 -12.59 -10.81
CA ALA A 346 0.83 -11.84 -12.02
C ALA A 346 1.78 -10.65 -12.20
N PRO A 347 2.36 -10.42 -13.40
CA PRO A 347 3.12 -9.22 -13.68
C PRO A 347 2.23 -7.98 -13.48
N GLU A 348 2.71 -7.01 -12.70
CA GLU A 348 2.05 -5.72 -12.63
C GLU A 348 2.39 -4.89 -13.86
N VAL A 349 1.37 -4.43 -14.57
CA VAL A 349 1.52 -3.54 -15.72
C VAL A 349 1.35 -2.08 -15.28
N PRO A 350 2.09 -1.13 -15.91
CA PRO A 350 1.80 0.29 -15.76
C PRO A 350 0.33 0.59 -16.05
N LEU A 351 -0.27 1.43 -15.21
CA LEU A 351 -1.69 1.80 -15.30
C LEU A 351 -1.79 3.30 -15.07
N GLU A 352 -2.32 4.00 -16.06
CA GLU A 352 -2.57 5.42 -16.00
C GLU A 352 -3.84 5.71 -15.18
N HIS A 353 -3.91 6.92 -14.61
CA HIS A 353 -5.05 7.33 -13.80
C HIS A 353 -6.38 7.38 -14.58
N ASP A 354 -6.33 7.58 -15.90
CA ASP A 354 -7.50 7.66 -16.77
C ASP A 354 -7.83 6.33 -17.46
N ALA A 355 -7.12 5.25 -17.13
CA ALA A 355 -7.46 3.91 -17.59
C ALA A 355 -8.86 3.48 -17.09
N LEU A 356 -9.56 2.70 -17.90
CA LEU A 356 -10.87 2.15 -17.53
C LEU A 356 -10.75 1.17 -16.35
N SER A 357 -11.68 1.27 -15.42
CA SER A 357 -11.76 0.42 -14.23
C SER A 357 -13.08 -0.36 -14.15
N ILE A 358 -14.19 0.26 -14.58
CA ILE A 358 -15.53 -0.36 -14.52
C ILE A 358 -16.31 -0.02 -15.80
N ILE A 359 -17.11 -0.97 -16.29
CA ILE A 359 -18.17 -0.72 -17.28
C ILE A 359 -19.52 -1.18 -16.72
N MET A 360 -20.33 -0.24 -16.24
CA MET A 360 -21.67 -0.51 -15.70
C MET A 360 -22.72 -0.39 -16.80
N HIS A 361 -23.75 -1.23 -16.77
CA HIS A 361 -24.87 -1.12 -17.71
C HIS A 361 -26.09 -0.55 -17.03
N THR A 362 -26.65 0.50 -17.60
CA THR A 362 -27.92 1.09 -17.16
C THR A 362 -29.06 0.59 -18.03
N SER A 363 -30.22 0.32 -17.44
CA SER A 363 -31.45 0.08 -18.18
C SER A 363 -31.79 1.32 -19.01
N GLY A 364 -31.45 1.32 -20.30
CA GLY A 364 -31.88 2.36 -21.21
C GLY A 364 -33.39 2.27 -21.40
N THR A 365 -34.10 3.39 -21.26
CA THR A 365 -35.57 3.44 -21.36
C THR A 365 -36.10 3.23 -22.78
N THR A 366 -35.24 3.19 -23.81
CA THR A 366 -35.67 3.16 -25.22
C THR A 366 -34.76 2.36 -26.18
N ALA A 367 -33.67 1.73 -25.69
CA ALA A 367 -32.70 1.04 -26.54
C ALA A 367 -31.88 0.00 -25.76
N ALA A 368 -31.05 -0.78 -26.47
CA ALA A 368 -30.09 -1.73 -25.89
C ALA A 368 -29.27 -1.10 -24.73
N PRO A 369 -28.94 -1.86 -23.67
CA PRO A 369 -28.22 -1.34 -22.51
C PRO A 369 -26.94 -0.59 -22.90
N LYS A 370 -26.75 0.62 -22.36
CA LYS A 370 -25.56 1.44 -22.61
C LYS A 370 -24.54 1.20 -21.49
N GLY A 371 -23.28 1.04 -21.88
CA GLY A 371 -22.15 0.93 -20.95
C GLY A 371 -21.69 2.31 -20.47
N ALA A 372 -21.90 2.62 -19.19
CA ALA A 372 -21.24 3.71 -18.49
C ALA A 372 -19.80 3.28 -18.17
N MET A 373 -18.84 3.98 -18.75
CA MET A 373 -17.41 3.72 -18.58
C MET A 373 -16.86 4.61 -17.47
N MET A 374 -16.29 3.99 -16.43
CA MET A 374 -15.65 4.71 -15.33
C MET A 374 -14.16 4.41 -15.32
N ARG A 375 -13.36 5.47 -15.20
CA ARG A 375 -11.90 5.42 -15.11
C ARG A 375 -11.46 5.42 -13.66
N HIS A 376 -10.21 5.03 -13.40
CA HIS A 376 -9.69 5.06 -12.03
C HIS A 376 -9.80 6.44 -11.37
N CYS A 377 -9.52 7.52 -12.09
CA CYS A 377 -9.65 8.89 -11.59
C CYS A 377 -11.10 9.26 -11.22
N ASP A 378 -12.11 8.72 -11.92
CA ASP A 378 -13.51 8.93 -11.59
C ASP A 378 -13.85 8.27 -10.23
N LEU A 379 -13.40 7.03 -10.03
CA LEU A 379 -13.56 6.30 -8.76
C LEU A 379 -12.87 7.02 -7.61
N MET A 380 -11.66 7.55 -7.84
CA MET A 380 -10.93 8.30 -6.82
C MET A 380 -11.64 9.59 -6.42
N PHE A 381 -12.13 10.35 -7.40
CA PHE A 381 -12.91 11.55 -7.15
C PHE A 381 -14.14 11.22 -6.30
N ASN A 382 -14.87 10.17 -6.67
CA ASN A 382 -16.05 9.73 -5.96
C ASN A 382 -15.74 9.29 -4.51
N ALA A 383 -14.69 8.49 -4.30
CA ALA A 383 -14.30 8.05 -2.96
C ALA A 383 -13.95 9.26 -2.07
N THR A 384 -13.16 10.21 -2.60
CA THR A 384 -12.77 11.42 -1.88
C THR A 384 -13.99 12.30 -1.56
N ALA A 385 -14.90 12.45 -2.52
CA ALA A 385 -16.14 13.20 -2.33
C ALA A 385 -17.05 12.56 -1.27
N ALA A 386 -17.22 11.23 -1.30
CA ALA A 386 -18.01 10.49 -0.32
C ALA A 386 -17.42 10.63 1.10
N ILE A 387 -16.10 10.51 1.23
CA ILE A 387 -15.38 10.72 2.50
C ILE A 387 -15.66 12.10 3.05
N ASN A 388 -15.48 13.14 2.24
CA ASN A 388 -15.65 14.52 2.69
C ASN A 388 -17.11 14.84 3.02
N ALA A 389 -18.06 14.35 2.22
CA ALA A 389 -19.49 14.62 2.41
C ALA A 389 -20.07 13.93 3.64
N HIS A 390 -19.58 12.74 3.97
CA HIS A 390 -20.12 11.92 5.06
C HIS A 390 -19.24 11.88 6.31
N GLY A 391 -18.04 12.49 6.28
CA GLY A 391 -17.10 12.47 7.39
C GLY A 391 -16.54 11.08 7.69
N LEU A 392 -16.44 10.22 6.67
CA LEU A 392 -15.93 8.85 6.83
C LEU A 392 -14.46 8.88 7.25
N SER A 393 -14.06 7.92 8.08
CA SER A 393 -12.73 7.84 8.65
C SER A 393 -12.25 6.39 8.77
N ALA A 394 -10.96 6.21 9.05
CA ALA A 394 -10.39 4.89 9.31
C ALA A 394 -11.04 4.17 10.51
N ASN A 395 -11.68 4.89 11.44
CA ASN A 395 -12.33 4.31 12.62
C ASN A 395 -13.72 3.72 12.34
N ASP A 396 -14.21 3.85 11.11
CA ASP A 396 -15.51 3.34 10.74
C ASP A 396 -15.54 1.82 10.51
N VAL A 397 -16.72 1.24 10.69
CA VAL A 397 -17.08 -0.09 10.21
C VAL A 397 -18.25 0.07 9.24
N HIS A 398 -17.97 -0.15 7.95
CA HIS A 398 -18.91 0.09 6.88
C HIS A 398 -19.77 -1.14 6.61
N LEU A 399 -21.09 -1.03 6.69
CA LEU A 399 -22.00 -2.08 6.22
C LEU A 399 -22.30 -1.91 4.73
N LEU A 400 -21.99 -2.93 3.94
CA LEU A 400 -22.33 -3.05 2.52
C LEU A 400 -23.60 -3.89 2.38
N VAL A 401 -24.73 -3.18 2.31
CA VAL A 401 -26.07 -3.77 2.10
C VAL A 401 -26.56 -3.61 0.65
N ASN A 402 -26.09 -2.60 -0.07
CA ASN A 402 -26.45 -2.41 -1.48
C ASN A 402 -25.88 -3.55 -2.35
N PRO A 403 -26.57 -3.95 -3.43
CA PRO A 403 -26.04 -4.94 -4.35
C PRO A 403 -24.66 -4.53 -4.90
N MET A 404 -23.68 -5.42 -4.86
CA MET A 404 -22.30 -5.17 -5.29
C MET A 404 -22.17 -4.91 -6.79
N PHE A 405 -23.17 -5.29 -7.60
CA PHE A 405 -23.23 -4.89 -9.01
C PHE A 405 -23.74 -3.45 -9.23
N HIS A 406 -24.28 -2.79 -8.19
CA HIS A 406 -24.81 -1.42 -8.26
C HIS A 406 -23.75 -0.39 -7.86
N CYS A 407 -23.85 0.82 -8.42
CA CYS A 407 -22.83 1.87 -8.26
C CYS A 407 -22.53 2.25 -6.80
N THR A 408 -23.54 2.28 -5.92
CA THR A 408 -23.33 2.61 -4.49
C THR A 408 -22.33 1.67 -3.81
N ALA A 409 -22.43 0.36 -4.06
CA ALA A 409 -21.49 -0.60 -3.50
C ALA A 409 -20.18 -0.62 -4.31
N LEU A 410 -20.29 -0.79 -5.64
CA LEU A 410 -19.15 -1.02 -6.51
C LEU A 410 -18.21 0.18 -6.66
N TYR A 411 -18.81 1.35 -6.90
CA TYR A 411 -18.10 2.58 -7.27
C TYR A 411 -17.80 3.47 -6.06
N SER A 412 -18.56 3.31 -4.96
CA SER A 412 -18.39 4.14 -3.76
C SER A 412 -17.88 3.33 -2.57
N SER A 413 -18.65 2.35 -2.09
CA SER A 413 -18.37 1.67 -0.81
C SER A 413 -17.05 0.89 -0.83
N LEU A 414 -16.81 0.07 -1.86
CA LEU A 414 -15.58 -0.71 -1.99
C LEU A 414 -14.30 0.15 -2.04
N PRO A 415 -14.16 1.12 -2.97
CA PRO A 415 -12.94 1.94 -3.03
C PRO A 415 -12.79 2.86 -1.81
N THR A 416 -13.89 3.38 -1.25
CA THR A 416 -13.83 4.24 -0.06
C THR A 416 -13.32 3.50 1.17
N ALA A 417 -13.81 2.28 1.40
CA ALA A 417 -13.34 1.44 2.51
C ALA A 417 -11.84 1.16 2.40
N ALA A 418 -11.33 0.82 1.20
CA ALA A 418 -9.90 0.64 0.98
C ALA A 418 -9.09 1.93 1.17
N TYR A 419 -9.57 3.07 0.67
CA TYR A 419 -8.91 4.36 0.89
C TYR A 419 -8.74 4.67 2.38
N GLN A 420 -9.83 4.52 3.14
CA GLN A 420 -9.86 4.78 4.58
C GLN A 420 -9.23 3.68 5.42
N LYS A 421 -8.95 2.51 4.83
CA LYS A 421 -8.39 1.35 5.53
C LYS A 421 -9.38 0.83 6.59
N ALA A 422 -10.66 0.97 6.29
CA ALA A 422 -11.77 0.68 7.17
C ALA A 422 -12.40 -0.67 6.80
N PRO A 423 -12.81 -1.48 7.79
CA PRO A 423 -13.51 -2.74 7.53
C PRO A 423 -14.84 -2.55 6.81
N LEU A 424 -15.12 -3.50 5.92
CA LEU A 424 -16.36 -3.61 5.17
C LEU A 424 -17.09 -4.91 5.54
N VAL A 425 -18.30 -4.80 6.06
CA VAL A 425 -19.17 -5.93 6.42
C VAL A 425 -20.17 -6.16 5.30
N ILE A 426 -20.06 -7.30 4.63
CA ILE A 426 -20.93 -7.69 3.52
C ILE A 426 -22.16 -8.40 4.08
N VAL A 427 -23.35 -7.99 3.61
CA VAL A 427 -24.59 -8.73 3.82
C VAL A 427 -25.25 -9.05 2.48
N SER A 428 -25.81 -10.25 2.38
CA SER A 428 -26.51 -10.74 1.18
C SER A 428 -28.03 -10.54 1.25
N THR A 429 -28.55 -10.15 2.42
CA THR A 429 -29.96 -9.88 2.68
C THR A 429 -30.15 -8.43 3.16
N ALA A 430 -31.30 -7.86 2.83
CA ALA A 430 -31.75 -6.57 3.34
C ALA A 430 -32.97 -6.72 4.27
N ALA A 431 -33.14 -7.92 4.86
CA ALA A 431 -34.16 -8.17 5.87
C ALA A 431 -33.84 -7.33 7.14
N PRO A 432 -34.78 -6.54 7.67
CA PRO A 432 -34.47 -5.59 8.75
C PRO A 432 -33.93 -6.22 10.03
N ASP A 433 -34.51 -7.34 10.47
CA ASP A 433 -34.07 -8.04 11.69
C ASP A 433 -32.61 -8.52 11.55
N ASP A 434 -32.28 -9.20 10.44
CA ASP A 434 -30.92 -9.65 10.14
C ASP A 434 -29.93 -8.46 10.06
N LEU A 435 -30.36 -7.33 9.49
CA LEU A 435 -29.52 -6.13 9.41
C LEU A 435 -29.23 -5.55 10.79
N MET A 436 -30.23 -5.44 11.67
CA MET A 436 -30.02 -4.90 13.02
C MET A 436 -29.14 -5.81 13.87
N ASP A 437 -29.29 -7.13 13.74
CA ASP A 437 -28.40 -8.11 14.38
C ASP A 437 -26.94 -7.94 13.93
N VAL A 438 -26.71 -7.73 12.63
CA VAL A 438 -25.38 -7.45 12.09
C VAL A 438 -24.85 -6.10 12.60
N VAL A 439 -25.68 -5.06 12.63
CA VAL A 439 -25.32 -3.73 13.13
C VAL A 439 -24.82 -3.81 14.57
N GLN A 440 -25.57 -4.50 15.44
CA GLN A 440 -25.20 -4.68 16.83
C GLN A 440 -23.95 -5.55 16.99
N ARG A 441 -23.89 -6.69 16.30
CA ARG A 441 -22.79 -7.66 16.45
C ARG A 441 -21.46 -7.12 15.94
N GLU A 442 -21.45 -6.50 14.77
CA GLU A 442 -20.22 -6.02 14.12
C GLU A 442 -19.90 -4.55 14.47
N LYS A 443 -20.74 -3.90 15.29
CA LYS A 443 -20.60 -2.50 15.70
C LYS A 443 -20.47 -1.56 14.50
N ILE A 444 -21.40 -1.71 13.55
CA ILE A 444 -21.45 -0.90 12.34
C ILE A 444 -21.58 0.58 12.72
N THR A 445 -20.71 1.42 12.17
CA THR A 445 -20.73 2.88 12.40
C THR A 445 -21.37 3.63 11.25
N THR A 446 -21.33 3.06 10.04
CA THR A 446 -21.78 3.73 8.82
C THR A 446 -22.36 2.73 7.84
N PHE A 447 -23.43 3.13 7.15
CA PHE A 447 -23.93 2.40 6.00
C PHE A 447 -24.64 3.37 5.06
N LEU A 448 -24.44 3.16 3.76
CA LEU A 448 -25.21 3.82 2.72
C LEU A 448 -26.32 2.85 2.30
N SER A 449 -27.52 3.37 2.01
CA SER A 449 -28.61 2.53 1.52
C SER A 449 -29.62 3.32 0.70
N VAL A 450 -30.64 2.62 0.22
CA VAL A 450 -31.76 3.19 -0.55
C VAL A 450 -32.94 3.49 0.36
N PRO A 451 -33.83 4.44 0.00
CA PRO A 451 -34.99 4.81 0.81
C PRO A 451 -35.85 3.63 1.26
N SER A 452 -36.02 2.62 0.40
CA SER A 452 -36.83 1.44 0.71
C SER A 452 -36.25 0.56 1.82
N VAL A 453 -34.92 0.52 2.00
CA VAL A 453 -34.30 -0.20 3.12
C VAL A 453 -34.53 0.57 4.41
N PHE A 454 -34.32 1.89 4.41
CA PHE A 454 -34.60 2.73 5.57
C PHE A 454 -36.07 2.66 6.01
N GLN A 455 -37.01 2.67 5.08
CA GLN A 455 -38.44 2.51 5.37
C GLN A 455 -38.73 1.18 6.08
N LYS A 456 -38.12 0.08 5.64
CA LYS A 456 -38.31 -1.22 6.29
C LYS A 456 -37.74 -1.22 7.70
N ILE A 457 -36.56 -0.64 7.92
CA ILE A 457 -35.95 -0.52 9.26
C ILE A 457 -36.84 0.34 10.17
N LEU A 458 -37.31 1.50 9.71
CA LEU A 458 -38.20 2.39 10.48
C LEU A 458 -39.58 1.78 10.79
N SER A 459 -39.97 0.71 10.07
CA SER A 459 -41.22 -0.01 10.33
C SER A 459 -41.10 -1.12 11.38
N MET A 460 -39.89 -1.40 11.88
CA MET A 460 -39.67 -2.38 12.94
C MET A 460 -40.33 -1.92 14.25
N LYS A 461 -40.99 -2.84 14.95
CA LYS A 461 -41.74 -2.52 16.18
C LYS A 461 -40.84 -2.29 17.41
N ASN A 462 -39.60 -2.77 17.37
CA ASN A 462 -38.65 -2.79 18.50
C ASN A 462 -37.26 -2.28 18.10
N LEU A 463 -37.17 -1.18 17.35
CA LEU A 463 -35.89 -0.60 16.93
C LEU A 463 -35.03 -0.16 18.13
#